data_AF-A0A7H8Q096-F1
#
_entry.id   AF-A0A7H8Q096-F1
#
_cell.length_a   1.000
_cell.length_b   1.000
_cell.length_c   1.000
_cell.angle_alpha   90.00
_cell.angle_beta   90.00
_cell.angle_gamma   90.00
#
_symmetry.space_group_name_H-M   'P 1'
#
loop_
_entity.id
_entity.type
_entity.pdbx_description
1 polymer ?
#
loop_
_entity_poly.entity_id
_entity_poly.type
_entity_poly.pdbx_seq_one_letter_code
_entity_poly.pdbx_strand_id
1 'polypeptide(L)'
;MEKKNRRHIILHEELPAEHEDPLIRILHIVIRASIRFLAVLMALVIMWSVADVVWVLYQRLSTEPKLLLDHGDLFDVFGAIMLVLISIEIFINIRLYLGSNVIPIQLVVATALMAIARKVIVLDLDDTGPEFVAGIAMTTLALGVTYWLIAKKETLAYEPRGAARDDGQGKSLTD
;
A
#
# COMPACT_ATOMS: atom_id res chain seq x y z
N MET A 1 7.67 16.46 -45.28
CA MET A 1 6.62 15.53 -44.81
C MET A 1 7.22 14.62 -43.75
N GLU A 2 7.09 14.96 -42.48
CA GLU A 2 7.73 14.23 -41.37
C GLU A 2 6.68 13.43 -40.62
N LYS A 3 6.77 12.10 -40.68
CA LYS A 3 5.85 11.16 -40.04
C LYS A 3 6.08 11.17 -38.53
N LYS A 4 5.20 11.85 -37.78
CA LYS A 4 5.19 11.86 -36.31
C LYS A 4 4.74 10.50 -35.78
N ASN A 5 5.72 9.66 -35.44
CA ASN A 5 5.53 8.37 -34.75
C ASN A 5 5.02 8.62 -33.31
N ARG A 6 3.71 8.48 -33.07
CA ARG A 6 3.12 8.47 -31.71
C ARG A 6 3.22 7.06 -31.14
N ARG A 7 4.13 6.84 -30.19
CA ARG A 7 4.09 5.66 -29.32
C ARG A 7 2.96 5.85 -28.32
N HIS A 8 1.86 5.12 -28.49
CA HIS A 8 0.80 4.99 -27.51
C HIS A 8 1.38 4.29 -26.26
N ILE A 9 1.50 5.02 -25.16
CA ILE A 9 1.66 4.43 -23.84
C ILE A 9 0.31 3.78 -23.53
N ILE A 10 0.27 2.46 -23.43
CA ILE A 10 -0.91 1.72 -22.98
C ILE A 10 -1.04 1.98 -21.48
N LEU A 11 -1.69 3.08 -21.13
CA LEU A 11 -2.45 3.16 -19.89
C LEU A 11 -3.55 2.11 -20.04
N HIS A 12 -3.58 1.11 -19.16
CA HIS A 12 -4.77 0.30 -18.98
C HIS A 12 -5.82 1.18 -18.31
N GLU A 13 -6.37 2.08 -19.12
CA GLU A 13 -7.58 2.81 -18.83
C GLU A 13 -8.70 1.77 -18.96
N GLU A 14 -9.31 1.42 -17.84
CA GLU A 14 -10.46 0.53 -17.81
C GLU A 14 -11.60 1.20 -18.59
N LEU A 15 -11.72 0.81 -19.86
CA LEU A 15 -12.81 1.11 -20.79
C LEU A 15 -13.07 2.61 -21.07
N PRO A 16 -12.87 3.09 -22.31
CA PRO A 16 -13.23 4.45 -22.68
C PRO A 16 -14.72 4.70 -22.41
N ALA A 17 -15.03 5.87 -21.85
CA ALA A 17 -16.34 6.28 -21.33
C ALA A 17 -17.37 6.60 -22.43
N GLU A 18 -17.54 5.72 -23.42
CA GLU A 18 -18.52 5.90 -24.51
C GLU A 18 -19.17 4.57 -24.92
N HIS A 19 -19.65 3.80 -23.94
CA HIS A 19 -20.79 2.91 -24.12
C HIS A 19 -21.81 3.21 -23.00
N GLU A 20 -23.01 3.63 -23.40
CA GLU A 20 -24.18 3.77 -22.52
C GLU A 20 -24.69 2.38 -22.11
N ASP A 21 -23.86 1.58 -21.43
CA ASP A 21 -24.31 0.30 -20.90
C ASP A 21 -24.91 0.54 -19.49
N PRO A 22 -26.25 0.52 -19.34
CA PRO A 22 -26.90 0.77 -18.06
C PRO A 22 -26.41 -0.21 -16.97
N LEU A 23 -25.95 -1.39 -17.37
CA LEU A 23 -25.41 -2.40 -16.46
C LEU A 23 -24.09 -1.94 -15.84
N ILE A 24 -23.17 -1.39 -16.65
CA ILE A 24 -21.86 -0.87 -16.18
C ILE A 24 -22.04 0.30 -15.23
N ARG A 25 -23.04 1.15 -15.46
CA ARG A 25 -23.37 2.27 -14.57
C ARG A 25 -23.85 1.78 -13.21
N ILE A 26 -24.74 0.78 -13.19
CA ILE A 26 -25.25 0.17 -11.95
C ILE A 26 -24.09 -0.49 -11.19
N LEU A 27 -23.23 -1.24 -11.90
CA LEU A 27 -22.08 -1.91 -11.30
C LEU A 27 -21.13 -0.92 -10.62
N HIS A 28 -20.82 0.21 -11.26
CA HIS A 28 -19.99 1.26 -10.66
C HIS A 28 -20.62 1.89 -9.40
N ILE A 29 -21.95 2.04 -9.37
CA ILE A 29 -22.66 2.55 -8.18
C ILE A 29 -22.56 1.54 -7.04
N VAL A 30 -22.79 0.25 -7.33
CA VAL A 30 -22.68 -0.84 -6.35
C VAL A 30 -21.27 -0.92 -5.78
N ILE A 31 -20.24 -0.90 -6.63
CA ILE A 31 -18.84 -0.92 -6.21
C ILE A 31 -18.54 0.27 -5.26
N ARG A 32 -18.93 1.49 -5.63
CA ARG A 32 -18.69 2.67 -4.78
C ARG A 32 -19.47 2.61 -3.45
N ALA A 33 -20.69 2.08 -3.45
CA ALA A 33 -21.46 1.89 -2.23
C ALA A 33 -20.80 0.85 -1.30
N SER A 34 -20.38 -0.29 -1.85
CA SER A 34 -19.68 -1.35 -1.11
C SER A 34 -18.39 -0.85 -0.46
N ILE A 35 -17.63 0.00 -1.16
CA ILE A 35 -16.34 0.49 -0.66
C ILE A 35 -16.53 1.56 0.41
N ARG A 36 -17.56 2.41 0.32
CA ARG A 36 -17.96 3.31 1.42
C ARG A 36 -18.37 2.53 2.66
N PHE A 37 -19.18 1.48 2.47
CA PHE A 37 -19.60 0.62 3.58
C PHE A 37 -18.38 -0.06 4.22
N LEU A 38 -17.46 -0.59 3.41
CA LEU A 38 -16.22 -1.20 3.89
C LEU A 38 -15.36 -0.20 4.67
N ALA A 39 -15.25 1.05 4.22
CA ALA A 39 -14.51 2.09 4.94
C ALA A 39 -15.11 2.37 6.33
N VAL A 40 -16.44 2.40 6.46
CA VAL A 40 -17.12 2.55 7.76
C VAL A 40 -16.86 1.34 8.65
N LEU A 41 -16.99 0.12 8.11
CA LEU A 41 -16.68 -1.10 8.85
C LEU A 41 -15.23 -1.11 9.36
N MET A 42 -14.28 -0.72 8.52
CA MET A 42 -12.87 -0.65 8.91
C MET A 42 -12.61 0.39 10.00
N ALA A 43 -13.32 1.53 9.99
CA ALA A 43 -13.23 2.48 11.10
C ALA A 43 -13.74 1.87 12.42
N LEU A 44 -14.82 1.08 12.40
CA LEU A 44 -15.29 0.34 13.56
C LEU A 44 -14.26 -0.69 14.04
N VAL A 45 -13.65 -1.44 13.11
CA VAL A 45 -12.58 -2.41 13.43
C VAL A 45 -11.41 -1.72 14.09
N ILE A 46 -10.95 -0.56 13.60
CA ILE A 46 -9.85 0.18 14.23
C ILE A 46 -10.21 0.57 15.67
N MET A 47 -11.41 1.10 15.91
CA MET A 47 -11.85 1.46 17.27
C MET A 47 -11.87 0.23 18.19
N TRP A 48 -12.39 -0.90 17.68
CA TRP A 48 -12.42 -2.15 18.44
C TRP A 48 -11.01 -2.66 18.74
N SER A 49 -10.11 -2.67 17.76
CA SER A 49 -8.73 -3.12 17.93
C SER A 49 -7.98 -2.26 18.95
N VAL A 50 -8.22 -0.95 18.99
CA VAL A 50 -7.62 -0.08 20.02
C VAL A 50 -8.14 -0.43 21.41
N ALA A 51 -9.46 -0.65 21.55
CA ALA A 51 -10.04 -1.10 22.82
C ALA A 51 -9.48 -2.47 23.25
N ASP A 52 -9.31 -3.39 22.30
CA ASP A 52 -8.72 -4.71 22.51
C ASP A 52 -7.27 -4.62 23.00
N VAL A 53 -6.44 -3.76 22.41
CA VAL A 53 -5.07 -3.51 22.90
C VAL A 53 -5.06 -3.03 24.35
N VAL A 54 -5.95 -2.08 24.69
CA VAL A 54 -6.07 -1.58 26.08
C VAL A 54 -6.49 -2.70 27.01
N TRP A 55 -7.44 -3.55 26.58
CA TRP A 55 -7.91 -4.69 27.35
C TRP A 55 -6.80 -5.73 27.59
N VAL A 56 -6.08 -6.12 26.54
CA VAL A 56 -4.93 -7.04 26.62
C VAL A 56 -3.88 -6.47 27.56
N LEU A 57 -3.51 -5.21 27.41
CA LEU A 57 -2.52 -4.57 28.28
C LEU A 57 -2.97 -4.57 29.75
N TYR A 58 -4.24 -4.25 30.02
CA TYR A 58 -4.80 -4.30 31.36
C TYR A 58 -4.74 -5.70 31.97
N GLN A 59 -5.09 -6.72 31.18
CA GLN A 59 -5.06 -8.11 31.61
C GLN A 59 -3.64 -8.54 31.98
N ARG A 60 -2.65 -8.24 31.12
CA ARG A 60 -1.24 -8.59 31.32
C ARG A 60 -0.60 -7.88 32.52
N LEU A 61 -0.98 -6.63 32.78
CA LEU A 61 -0.49 -5.89 33.95
C LEU A 61 -1.13 -6.34 35.27
N SER A 62 -2.32 -6.93 35.21
CA SER A 62 -3.10 -7.33 36.39
C SER A 62 -2.84 -8.77 36.85
N THR A 63 -2.28 -9.62 35.98
CA THR A 63 -1.85 -10.99 36.30
C THR A 63 -0.62 -11.01 37.23
N GLU A 64 -0.47 -12.06 38.05
CA GLU A 64 0.68 -12.22 38.95
C GLU A 64 1.92 -12.71 38.17
N PRO A 65 3.13 -12.17 38.38
CA PRO A 65 3.51 -11.02 39.22
C PRO A 65 3.09 -9.68 38.61
N LYS A 66 2.36 -8.90 39.39
CA LYS A 66 1.74 -7.64 38.93
C LYS A 66 2.81 -6.65 38.44
N LEU A 67 2.47 -5.91 37.39
CA LEU A 67 3.30 -4.84 36.80
C LEU A 67 4.63 -5.30 36.17
N LEU A 68 4.85 -6.60 36.02
CA LEU A 68 5.99 -7.14 35.27
C LEU A 68 5.47 -7.83 34.01
N LEU A 69 5.99 -7.42 32.85
CA LEU A 69 5.74 -8.10 31.57
C LEU A 69 6.96 -8.96 31.26
N ASP A 70 6.74 -10.26 31.03
CA ASP A 70 7.76 -11.14 30.48
C ASP A 70 7.78 -11.05 28.94
N HIS A 71 8.74 -11.72 28.31
CA HIS A 71 8.93 -11.75 26.86
C HIS A 71 7.67 -12.21 26.12
N GLY A 72 6.99 -13.26 26.60
CA GLY A 72 5.73 -13.74 26.02
C GLY A 72 4.61 -12.69 26.08
N ASP A 73 4.46 -12.02 27.23
CA ASP A 73 3.44 -10.97 27.38
C ASP A 73 3.73 -9.74 26.50
N LEU A 74 5.01 -9.40 26.31
CA LEU A 74 5.42 -8.35 25.37
C LEU A 74 5.07 -8.71 23.93
N PHE A 75 5.30 -9.95 23.50
CA PHE A 75 4.91 -10.41 22.17
C PHE A 75 3.40 -10.36 21.95
N ASP A 76 2.60 -10.70 22.96
CA ASP A 76 1.14 -10.59 22.89
C ASP A 76 0.68 -9.13 22.73
N VAL A 77 1.25 -8.21 23.50
CA VAL A 77 0.94 -6.78 23.40
C VAL A 77 1.38 -6.23 22.03
N PHE A 78 2.56 -6.60 21.54
CA PHE A 78 3.01 -6.22 20.20
C PHE A 78 2.11 -6.81 19.12
N GLY A 79 1.67 -8.07 19.26
CA GLY A 79 0.71 -8.70 18.37
C GLY A 79 -0.59 -7.92 18.27
N ALA A 80 -1.17 -7.55 19.42
CA ALA A 80 -2.39 -6.74 19.48
C ALA A 80 -2.19 -5.36 18.82
N ILE A 81 -1.06 -4.69 19.08
CA ILE A 81 -0.72 -3.40 18.44
C ILE A 81 -0.56 -3.58 16.92
N MET A 82 0.07 -4.66 16.46
CA MET A 82 0.20 -4.92 15.03
C MET A 82 -1.14 -5.14 14.34
N LEU A 83 -2.12 -5.77 15.01
CA LEU A 83 -3.49 -5.92 14.48
C LEU A 83 -4.18 -4.56 14.29
N VAL A 84 -3.99 -3.60 15.21
CA VAL A 84 -4.44 -2.22 15.03
C VAL A 84 -3.82 -1.61 13.78
N LEU A 85 -2.50 -1.74 13.64
CA LEU A 85 -1.79 -1.12 12.54
C LEU A 85 -2.11 -1.75 11.17
N ILE A 86 -2.38 -3.06 11.12
CA ILE A 86 -2.93 -3.73 9.92
C ILE A 86 -4.32 -3.15 9.57
N SER A 87 -5.16 -2.91 10.57
CA SER A 87 -6.50 -2.34 10.36
C SER A 87 -6.42 -0.93 9.76
N ILE A 88 -5.50 -0.10 10.27
CA ILE A 88 -5.22 1.26 9.74
C ILE A 88 -4.69 1.20 8.32
N GLU A 89 -3.77 0.28 8.03
CA GLU A 89 -3.18 0.08 6.71
C GLU A 89 -4.25 -0.26 5.66
N ILE A 90 -5.13 -1.21 5.97
CA ILE A 90 -6.23 -1.62 5.10
C ILE A 90 -7.20 -0.44 4.90
N PHE A 91 -7.51 0.33 5.95
CA PHE A 91 -8.35 1.52 5.84
C PHE A 91 -7.75 2.56 4.89
N ILE A 92 -6.45 2.82 4.95
CA ILE A 92 -5.76 3.75 4.04
C ILE A 92 -5.88 3.27 2.59
N ASN A 93 -5.68 1.99 2.33
CA ASN A 93 -5.80 1.41 1.00
C ASN A 93 -7.23 1.50 0.44
N ILE A 94 -8.25 1.27 1.28
CA ILE A 94 -9.65 1.45 0.89
C ILE A 94 -9.96 2.92 0.61
N ARG A 95 -9.52 3.84 1.48
CA ARG A 95 -9.76 5.28 1.32
C ARG A 95 -9.12 5.83 0.05
N LEU A 96 -8.00 5.28 -0.37
CA LEU A 96 -7.38 5.65 -1.63
C LEU A 96 -8.26 5.30 -2.83
N TYR A 97 -8.91 4.14 -2.81
CA TYR A 97 -9.90 3.79 -3.83
C TYR A 97 -11.10 4.76 -3.85
N LEU A 98 -11.52 5.25 -2.68
CA LEU A 98 -12.55 6.30 -2.59
C LEU A 98 -12.10 7.64 -3.16
N GLY A 99 -10.82 7.99 -3.02
CA GLY A 99 -10.25 9.26 -3.45
C GLY A 99 -9.85 9.33 -4.92
N SER A 100 -9.52 8.18 -5.53
CA SER A 100 -9.16 8.06 -6.94
C SER A 100 -9.67 6.74 -7.51
N ASN A 101 -10.26 6.74 -8.71
CA ASN A 101 -10.69 5.51 -9.40
C ASN A 101 -9.50 4.67 -9.93
N VAL A 102 -8.28 4.96 -9.52
CA VAL A 102 -7.06 4.28 -9.93
C VAL A 102 -6.40 3.72 -8.68
N ILE A 103 -6.02 2.44 -8.71
CA ILE A 103 -5.26 1.79 -7.65
C ILE A 103 -3.78 2.03 -7.95
N PRO A 104 -3.04 2.82 -7.13
CA PRO A 104 -1.61 2.95 -7.31
C PRO A 104 -0.95 1.63 -6.92
N ILE A 105 -0.56 0.86 -7.94
CA ILE A 105 0.01 -0.48 -7.76
C ILE A 105 1.25 -0.40 -6.84
N GLN A 106 2.02 0.68 -6.93
CA GLN A 106 3.17 0.93 -6.05
C GLN A 106 2.77 0.98 -4.57
N LEU A 107 1.63 1.58 -4.21
CA LEU A 107 1.18 1.63 -2.82
C LEU A 107 0.80 0.24 -2.31
N VAL A 108 0.07 -0.54 -3.11
CA VAL A 108 -0.35 -1.89 -2.72
C VAL A 108 0.86 -2.79 -2.45
N VAL A 109 1.87 -2.74 -3.32
CA VAL A 109 3.11 -3.51 -3.14
C VAL A 109 3.92 -2.99 -1.95
N ALA A 110 3.97 -1.67 -1.74
CA ALA A 110 4.62 -1.07 -0.56
C ALA A 110 3.93 -1.51 0.75
N THR A 111 2.60 -1.55 0.79
CA THR A 111 1.85 -2.08 1.93
C THR A 111 2.15 -3.56 2.15
N ALA A 112 2.28 -4.37 1.09
CA ALA A 112 2.66 -5.78 1.25
C ALA A 112 4.06 -5.94 1.88
N LEU A 113 5.03 -5.15 1.43
CA LEU A 113 6.37 -5.11 2.05
C LEU A 113 6.32 -4.64 3.51
N MET A 114 5.54 -3.59 3.80
CA MET A 114 5.35 -3.07 5.15
C MET A 114 4.69 -4.10 6.07
N ALA A 115 3.71 -4.86 5.57
CA ALA A 115 3.05 -5.93 6.30
C ALA A 115 4.01 -7.09 6.66
N ILE A 116 4.89 -7.49 5.73
CA ILE A 116 5.92 -8.50 6.04
C ILE A 116 6.92 -7.95 7.06
N ALA A 117 7.43 -6.74 6.87
CA ALA A 117 8.34 -6.12 7.83
C ALA A 117 7.73 -6.07 9.24
N ARG A 118 6.45 -5.71 9.34
CA ARG A 118 5.67 -5.72 10.58
C ARG A 118 5.60 -7.11 11.22
N LYS A 119 5.43 -8.17 10.41
CA LYS A 119 5.40 -9.56 10.89
C LYS A 119 6.77 -10.04 11.39
N VAL A 120 7.86 -9.62 10.74
CA VAL A 120 9.23 -9.97 11.16
C VAL A 120 9.60 -9.33 12.50
N ILE A 121 9.15 -8.09 12.76
CA ILE A 121 9.44 -7.39 14.02
C ILE A 121 8.86 -8.12 15.25
N VAL A 122 7.72 -8.80 15.09
CA VAL A 122 7.03 -9.52 16.18
C VAL A 122 7.27 -11.03 16.09
N LEU A 123 8.24 -11.46 15.27
CA LEU A 123 8.56 -12.87 15.14
C LEU A 123 9.35 -13.34 16.37
N ASP A 124 8.83 -14.34 17.07
CA ASP A 124 9.58 -15.05 18.09
C ASP A 124 10.41 -16.16 17.44
N LEU A 125 11.73 -16.08 17.57
CA LEU A 125 12.67 -17.04 16.98
C LEU A 125 12.76 -18.34 17.78
N ASP A 126 12.32 -18.35 19.04
CA ASP A 126 12.35 -19.54 19.87
C ASP A 126 11.31 -20.57 19.41
N ASP A 127 10.17 -20.09 18.88
CA ASP A 127 9.07 -20.90 18.35
C ASP A 127 9.04 -20.99 16.80
N THR A 128 10.01 -20.36 16.11
CA THR A 128 10.02 -20.31 14.64
C THR A 128 11.15 -21.14 14.04
N GLY A 129 10.78 -22.17 13.25
CA GLY A 129 11.73 -23.00 12.52
C GLY A 129 12.51 -22.23 11.43
N PRO A 130 13.77 -22.63 11.14
CA PRO A 130 14.60 -21.98 10.10
C PRO A 130 13.94 -21.91 8.72
N GLU A 131 13.10 -22.89 8.38
CA GLU A 131 12.32 -22.94 7.14
C GLU A 131 11.33 -21.79 7.01
N PHE A 132 10.72 -21.35 8.11
CA PHE A 132 9.81 -20.19 8.11
C PHE A 132 10.58 -18.89 7.90
N VAL A 133 11.74 -18.75 8.55
CA VAL A 133 12.63 -17.58 8.36
C VAL A 133 13.11 -17.50 6.91
N ALA A 134 13.51 -18.62 6.32
CA ALA A 134 13.90 -18.69 4.91
C ALA A 134 12.74 -18.35 3.97
N GLY A 135 11.52 -18.83 4.27
CA GLY A 135 10.31 -18.47 3.53
C GLY A 135 10.04 -16.97 3.55
N ILE A 136 10.08 -16.34 4.73
CA ILE A 136 9.92 -14.89 4.89
C ILE A 136 10.99 -14.12 4.10
N ALA A 137 12.24 -14.56 4.15
CA ALA A 137 13.33 -13.93 3.40
C ALA A 137 13.08 -13.99 1.88
N MET A 138 12.70 -15.16 1.36
CA MET A 138 12.38 -15.32 -0.07
C MET A 138 11.18 -14.48 -0.50
N THR A 139 10.09 -14.47 0.28
CA THR A 139 8.91 -13.64 -0.03
C THR A 139 9.25 -12.16 0.02
N THR A 140 10.02 -11.71 1.03
CA THR A 140 10.45 -10.31 1.15
C THR A 140 11.30 -9.89 -0.03
N LEU A 141 12.25 -10.73 -0.46
CA LEU A 141 13.08 -10.47 -1.64
C LEU A 141 12.23 -10.38 -2.93
N ALA A 142 11.28 -11.31 -3.12
CA ALA A 142 10.39 -11.29 -4.29
C ALA A 142 9.54 -10.01 -4.35
N LEU A 143 8.98 -9.59 -3.22
CA LEU A 143 8.24 -8.33 -3.13
C LEU A 143 9.14 -7.11 -3.32
N GLY A 144 10.35 -7.14 -2.77
CA GLY A 144 11.36 -6.07 -2.91
C GLY A 144 11.76 -5.86 -4.37
N VAL A 145 12.02 -6.95 -5.10
CA VAL A 145 12.29 -6.91 -6.55
C VAL A 145 11.08 -6.40 -7.32
N THR A 146 9.88 -6.86 -6.98
CA THR A 146 8.63 -6.39 -7.62
C THR A 146 8.45 -4.88 -7.43
N TYR A 147 8.63 -4.38 -6.20
CA TYR A 147 8.57 -2.96 -5.89
C TYR A 147 9.61 -2.16 -6.68
N TRP A 148 10.86 -2.63 -6.73
CA TRP A 148 11.94 -1.98 -7.47
C TRP A 148 11.64 -1.87 -8.98
N LEU A 149 11.12 -2.93 -9.59
CA LEU A 149 10.76 -2.95 -11.00
C LEU A 149 9.62 -1.97 -11.33
N ILE A 150 8.58 -1.91 -10.47
CA ILE A 150 7.46 -0.99 -10.64
C ILE A 150 7.95 0.46 -10.49
N ALA A 151 8.69 0.76 -9.43
CA ALA A 151 9.21 2.10 -9.17
C ALA A 151 10.12 2.61 -10.30
N LYS A 152 10.98 1.75 -10.86
CA LYS A 152 11.87 2.09 -11.98
C LYS A 152 11.09 2.48 -13.24
N LYS A 153 9.98 1.80 -13.54
CA LYS A 153 9.16 2.09 -14.72
C LYS A 153 8.52 3.48 -14.65
N GLU A 154 8.10 3.93 -13.47
CA GLU A 154 7.54 5.27 -13.29
C GLU A 154 8.61 6.36 -13.45
N THR A 155 9.82 6.13 -12.96
CA THR A 155 10.93 7.09 -13.12
C THR A 155 11.34 7.25 -14.60
N LEU A 156 11.31 6.16 -15.38
CA LEU A 156 11.60 6.19 -16.82
C LEU A 156 10.49 6.84 -17.66
N ALA A 157 9.26 6.94 -17.14
CA ALA A 157 8.16 7.66 -17.79
C ALA A 157 8.26 9.19 -17.60
N TYR A 158 9.14 9.66 -16.70
CA TYR A 158 9.40 11.06 -16.40
C TYR A 158 10.87 11.43 -16.68
N GLU A 159 11.35 11.18 -17.91
CA GLU A 159 12.49 11.96 -18.41
C GLU A 159 11.94 13.29 -18.93
N PRO A 160 12.35 14.45 -18.38
CA PRO A 160 12.00 15.73 -18.97
C PRO A 160 12.63 15.79 -20.35
N ARG A 161 11.79 15.73 -21.38
CA ARG A 161 12.16 15.99 -22.77
C ARG A 161 12.54 17.46 -22.90
N GLY A 162 13.73 17.81 -22.43
CA GLY A 162 14.19 19.20 -22.34
C GLY A 162 15.67 19.39 -22.03
N ALA A 163 16.48 18.34 -22.02
CA ALA A 163 17.95 18.45 -21.90
C ALA A 163 18.65 18.23 -23.25
N ALA A 164 18.11 18.80 -24.33
CA ALA A 164 18.80 18.82 -25.61
C ALA A 164 18.39 20.08 -26.39
N ARG A 165 19.34 21.01 -26.45
CA ARG A 165 19.50 22.18 -27.36
C ARG A 165 19.62 23.53 -26.65
N ASP A 166 20.80 23.74 -26.07
CA ASP A 166 21.45 25.06 -26.11
C ASP A 166 22.52 25.01 -27.22
N ASP A 167 22.08 24.85 -28.46
CA ASP A 167 22.86 25.13 -29.66
C ASP A 167 22.45 26.53 -30.14
N GLY A 168 23.33 27.49 -29.84
CA GLY A 168 23.07 28.91 -30.00
C GLY A 168 22.46 29.32 -31.34
N GLN A 169 21.43 30.16 -31.24
CA GLN A 169 21.04 31.08 -32.30
C GLN A 169 20.20 32.21 -31.71
N GLY A 170 20.81 33.38 -31.59
CA GLY A 170 20.18 34.63 -31.17
C GLY A 170 21.05 35.81 -31.56
N LYS A 171 21.49 35.86 -32.83
CA LYS A 171 22.14 37.02 -33.43
C LYS A 171 21.05 37.88 -34.07
N SER A 172 21.06 39.17 -33.71
CA SER A 172 20.46 40.31 -34.41
C SER A 172 18.94 40.46 -34.35
N LEU A 173 18.46 41.56 -33.76
CA LEU A 173 17.78 42.67 -34.42
C LEU A 173 17.32 43.71 -33.38
N THR A 174 17.74 44.99 -33.57
CA THR A 174 17.14 46.27 -33.11
C THR A 174 17.00 46.46 -31.59
N ASP A 175 17.60 47.45 -30.92
CA ASP A 175 17.91 48.85 -31.25
C ASP A 175 19.30 49.31 -30.76
#